data_AF-A0A821YM85-F1
#
_entry.id   AF-A0A821YM85-F1
#
_cell.length_a   1.000
_cell.length_b   1.000
_cell.length_c   1.000
_cell.angle_alpha   90.00
_cell.angle_beta   90.00
_cell.angle_gamma   90.00
#
_symmetry.space_group_name_H-M   'P 1'
#
loop_
_entity.id
_entity.type
_entity.pdbx_description
1 polymer ?
#
loop_
_entity_poly.entity_id
_entity_poly.type
_entity_poly.pdbx_seq_one_letter_code
_entity_poly.pdbx_strand_id
1 'polypeptide(L)'
;MNDLFAPTNLYFHLNKTSSLSSNPTNPINLNTIQINTALDLPLFLILADSHAKYFPPVITTSSYKLITKAISGLQWVNQSNTQLCATSIIIASSMSSLLSSCSGVFFLIGTNSIRNNSASEVIAQVDNLIDLIRSHHTHLKHQTDISISSVFPCLKPSFLFSSISTLLSNINNYNTLLNDLATRKNFTVVDLPITVDQLNHDGMHIHINHLPYLWSIIQQYFDILVYQKTTKPSLSHSRSRKAIARRNKRRHEKQKKRQAIQTVTRPIARIWKLQDLKTYLKYKNIKYGRLPEIRRHQLCIQFNNQLHQQHAEQILNFTDFDEQSYYNWISHEHS
;
A
#
# COMPACT_ATOMS: atom_id res chain seq x y z
N MET A 1 -6.10 -51.03 -12.68
CA MET A 1 -6.97 -50.00 -12.08
C MET A 1 -6.55 -48.69 -12.75
N ASN A 2 -7.07 -48.33 -13.92
CA ASN A 2 -8.39 -47.70 -14.18
C ASN A 2 -8.60 -46.54 -13.19
N ASP A 3 -8.72 -45.26 -13.53
CA ASP A 3 -9.12 -44.54 -14.76
C ASP A 3 -8.51 -43.11 -14.72
N LEU A 4 -8.07 -42.54 -15.85
CA LEU A 4 -8.70 -41.44 -16.64
C LEU A 4 -9.20 -40.24 -15.80
N PHE A 5 -8.85 -38.98 -16.07
CA PHE A 5 -8.90 -38.20 -17.33
C PHE A 5 -7.64 -37.32 -17.47
N ALA A 6 -6.81 -37.41 -18.52
CA ALA A 6 -6.99 -37.06 -19.94
C ALA A 6 -6.81 -35.55 -20.26
N PRO A 7 -5.93 -35.19 -21.22
CA PRO A 7 -5.56 -33.83 -21.60
C PRO A 7 -6.46 -33.30 -22.73
N THR A 8 -6.57 -31.97 -22.86
CA THR A 8 -7.19 -31.36 -24.05
C THR A 8 -6.19 -30.46 -24.76
N ASN A 9 -5.83 -30.87 -25.98
CA ASN A 9 -5.06 -30.12 -26.95
C ASN A 9 -5.99 -29.39 -27.93
N LEU A 10 -5.45 -28.28 -28.49
CA LEU A 10 -5.72 -27.66 -29.80
C LEU A 10 -7.04 -26.88 -30.03
N TYR A 11 -6.94 -25.65 -30.54
CA TYR A 11 -7.09 -25.35 -31.99
C TYR A 11 -6.70 -23.89 -32.33
N PHE A 12 -6.03 -23.73 -33.48
CA PHE A 12 -5.76 -22.47 -34.18
C PHE A 12 -6.98 -22.03 -35.02
N HIS A 13 -7.16 -20.73 -35.26
CA HIS A 13 -7.66 -20.23 -36.55
C HIS A 13 -7.15 -18.81 -36.85
N LEU A 14 -6.36 -18.71 -37.93
CA LEU A 14 -6.17 -17.51 -38.73
C LEU A 14 -7.34 -17.41 -39.74
N ASN A 15 -7.83 -16.21 -40.02
CA ASN A 15 -8.25 -15.85 -41.38
C ASN A 15 -8.30 -14.33 -41.61
N LYS A 16 -7.68 -13.93 -42.74
CA LYS A 16 -7.88 -12.68 -43.48
C LYS A 16 -9.30 -12.64 -44.08
N THR A 17 -9.86 -11.45 -44.28
CA THR A 17 -10.52 -11.03 -45.54
C THR A 17 -10.89 -9.55 -45.53
N SER A 18 -10.87 -8.96 -46.71
CA SER A 18 -11.14 -7.56 -47.08
C SER A 18 -12.51 -7.41 -47.77
N SER A 19 -12.92 -6.13 -47.92
CA SER A 19 -13.88 -5.50 -48.88
C SER A 19 -15.40 -5.44 -48.60
N LEU A 20 -15.86 -4.18 -48.40
CA LEU A 20 -16.98 -3.42 -49.01
C LEU A 20 -18.33 -4.09 -49.38
N SER A 21 -19.44 -3.57 -48.84
CA SER A 21 -20.59 -2.98 -49.59
C SER A 21 -21.66 -2.40 -48.64
N SER A 22 -22.62 -1.67 -49.21
CA SER A 22 -23.38 -0.48 -48.75
C SER A 22 -24.75 -0.68 -48.03
N ASN A 23 -25.01 0.14 -46.98
CA ASN A 23 -26.22 0.93 -46.55
C ASN A 23 -27.68 0.48 -46.85
N PRO A 24 -28.74 1.07 -46.21
CA PRO A 24 -28.92 1.60 -44.83
C PRO A 24 -30.33 1.28 -44.20
N THR A 25 -30.53 1.51 -42.88
CA THR A 25 -31.68 2.26 -42.25
C THR A 25 -32.00 1.86 -40.79
N ASN A 26 -31.94 2.90 -39.94
CA ASN A 26 -32.76 3.22 -38.75
C ASN A 26 -32.56 2.51 -37.38
N PRO A 27 -32.81 3.27 -36.30
CA PRO A 27 -31.92 3.31 -35.14
C PRO A 27 -32.51 2.57 -33.95
N ILE A 28 -31.68 1.77 -33.28
CA ILE A 28 -32.01 1.26 -31.95
C ILE A 28 -31.05 1.92 -30.98
N ASN A 29 -31.58 2.91 -30.25
CA ASN A 29 -31.02 3.39 -29.00
C ASN A 29 -30.96 2.21 -28.01
N LEU A 30 -29.83 1.52 -27.99
CA LEU A 30 -29.46 0.65 -26.88
C LEU A 30 -28.45 1.42 -26.05
N ASN A 31 -28.91 1.79 -24.86
CA ASN A 31 -28.14 2.29 -23.72
C ASN A 31 -26.64 2.04 -23.88
N THR A 32 -25.88 3.09 -24.16
CA THR A 32 -24.44 3.11 -24.01
C THR A 32 -24.14 2.91 -22.53
N ILE A 33 -24.08 1.65 -22.12
CA ILE A 33 -23.32 1.23 -20.97
C ILE A 33 -21.87 1.53 -21.34
N GLN A 34 -21.41 2.75 -21.04
CA GLN A 34 -19.99 3.05 -21.01
C GLN A 34 -19.40 2.31 -19.80
N ILE A 35 -18.92 1.10 -20.05
CA ILE A 35 -18.02 0.32 -19.21
C ILE A 35 -17.01 -0.27 -20.22
N ASN A 36 -15.71 -0.07 -20.18
CA ASN A 36 -14.79 0.52 -19.22
C ASN A 36 -13.69 1.20 -20.05
N THR A 37 -13.17 2.32 -19.57
CA THR A 37 -11.80 2.76 -19.86
C THR A 37 -10.87 1.54 -19.79
N ALA A 38 -10.11 1.26 -20.85
CA ALA A 38 -8.99 0.32 -20.73
C ALA A 38 -8.18 0.75 -19.50
N LEU A 39 -8.17 -0.10 -18.47
CA LEU A 39 -7.37 0.16 -17.28
C LEU A 39 -5.92 0.17 -17.73
N ASP A 40 -5.32 1.35 -17.85
CA ASP A 40 -3.88 1.48 -18.03
C ASP A 40 -3.22 0.85 -16.81
N LEU A 41 -2.75 -0.38 -16.99
CA LEU A 41 -2.06 -1.12 -15.95
C LEU A 41 -0.73 -0.41 -15.64
N PRO A 42 -0.34 -0.28 -14.36
CA PRO A 42 0.97 0.25 -14.01
C PRO A 42 2.06 -0.60 -14.67
N LEU A 43 2.94 0.08 -15.40
CA LEU A 43 4.07 -0.53 -16.09
C LEU A 43 5.33 -0.43 -15.24
N PHE A 44 6.06 -1.51 -15.03
CA PHE A 44 7.37 -1.49 -14.38
C PHE A 44 8.47 -2.00 -15.31
N LEU A 45 9.65 -1.41 -15.18
CA LEU A 45 10.85 -1.83 -15.89
C LEU A 45 11.77 -2.61 -14.96
N ILE A 46 12.26 -3.76 -15.42
CA ILE A 46 13.39 -4.47 -14.81
C ILE A 46 14.59 -4.25 -15.74
N LEU A 47 15.60 -3.53 -15.28
CA LEU A 47 16.89 -3.41 -15.97
C LEU A 47 17.91 -4.29 -15.24
N ALA A 48 18.50 -5.23 -15.95
CA ALA A 48 19.26 -6.29 -15.33
C ALA A 48 20.49 -6.69 -16.15
N ASP A 49 21.46 -7.30 -15.47
CA ASP A 49 22.59 -7.94 -16.14
C ASP A 49 22.25 -9.38 -16.63
N SER A 50 23.26 -10.25 -16.76
CA SER A 50 23.09 -11.64 -17.20
C SER A 50 22.21 -12.49 -16.26
N HIS A 51 22.01 -12.08 -15.01
CA HIS A 51 21.16 -12.82 -14.05
C HIS A 51 19.69 -12.91 -14.49
N ALA A 52 19.20 -11.94 -15.28
CA ALA A 52 17.84 -11.94 -15.81
C ALA A 52 17.73 -12.47 -17.25
N LYS A 53 18.80 -13.04 -17.83
CA LYS A 53 18.83 -13.47 -19.25
C LYS A 53 17.66 -14.39 -19.63
N TYR A 54 17.21 -15.23 -18.70
CA TYR A 54 16.14 -16.20 -18.92
C TYR A 54 14.79 -15.77 -18.34
N PHE A 55 14.68 -14.54 -17.83
CA PHE A 55 13.40 -14.00 -17.39
C PHE A 55 12.53 -13.66 -18.61
N PRO A 56 11.20 -13.77 -18.49
CA PRO A 56 10.33 -13.37 -19.58
C PRO A 56 10.51 -11.88 -19.91
N PRO A 57 10.65 -11.51 -21.20
CA PRO A 57 10.92 -10.14 -21.61
C PRO A 57 9.74 -9.19 -21.35
N VAL A 58 8.52 -9.72 -21.39
CA VAL A 58 7.29 -8.97 -21.07
C VAL A 58 6.33 -9.90 -20.35
N ILE A 59 5.73 -9.43 -19.27
CA ILE A 59 4.64 -10.10 -18.56
C ILE A 59 3.53 -9.11 -18.34
N THR A 60 2.29 -9.58 -18.52
CA THR A 60 1.10 -8.81 -18.20
C THR A 60 0.28 -9.64 -17.22
N THR A 61 0.02 -9.09 -16.04
CA THR A 61 -0.91 -9.66 -15.05
C THR A 61 -2.23 -8.90 -15.11
N SER A 62 -3.19 -9.28 -14.27
CA SER A 62 -4.43 -8.49 -14.10
C SER A 62 -4.19 -7.11 -13.47
N SER A 63 -3.01 -6.89 -12.86
CA SER A 63 -2.76 -5.75 -11.97
C SER A 63 -1.60 -4.86 -12.41
N TYR A 64 -0.68 -5.35 -13.25
CA TYR A 64 0.47 -4.59 -13.75
C TYR A 64 1.10 -5.25 -14.99
N LYS A 65 2.01 -4.52 -15.63
CA LYS A 65 2.86 -5.02 -16.71
C LYS A 65 4.33 -4.91 -16.30
N LEU A 66 5.13 -5.94 -16.59
CA LEU A 66 6.59 -5.92 -16.43
C LEU A 66 7.25 -5.95 -17.81
N ILE A 67 8.29 -5.15 -17.99
CA ILE A 67 9.20 -5.24 -19.12
C ILE A 67 10.60 -5.52 -18.56
N THR A 68 11.22 -6.60 -19.02
CA THR A 68 12.58 -6.97 -18.63
C THR A 68 13.56 -6.65 -19.75
N LYS A 69 14.64 -5.94 -19.40
CA LYS A 69 15.78 -5.66 -20.26
C LYS A 69 17.03 -6.23 -19.60
N ALA A 70 17.45 -7.41 -20.08
CA ALA A 70 18.63 -8.11 -19.59
C ALA A 70 19.81 -7.91 -20.56
N ILE A 71 20.94 -7.41 -20.05
CA ILE A 71 22.14 -7.11 -20.85
C ILE A 71 23.34 -7.79 -20.17
N SER A 72 23.89 -8.82 -20.79
CA SER A 72 25.02 -9.55 -20.20
C SER A 72 26.26 -8.66 -20.08
N GLY A 73 26.88 -8.62 -18.90
CA GLY A 73 28.03 -7.76 -18.62
C GLY A 73 27.69 -6.32 -18.23
N LEU A 74 26.40 -5.99 -18.07
CA LEU A 74 25.96 -4.65 -17.65
C LEU A 74 26.61 -4.24 -16.32
N GLN A 75 27.10 -3.00 -16.30
CA GLN A 75 27.69 -2.32 -15.15
C GLN A 75 26.95 -0.99 -14.92
N TRP A 76 27.01 -0.47 -13.70
CA TRP A 76 26.49 0.86 -13.39
C TRP A 76 27.10 1.94 -14.30
N VAL A 77 28.44 1.99 -14.34
CA VAL A 77 29.21 2.79 -15.30
C VAL A 77 30.24 1.89 -15.98
N ASN A 78 30.32 1.98 -17.31
CA ASN A 78 31.37 1.37 -18.11
C ASN A 78 31.93 2.42 -19.09
N GLN A 79 33.17 2.85 -18.84
CA GLN A 79 33.82 3.90 -19.62
C GLN A 79 34.22 3.44 -21.03
N SER A 80 34.48 2.14 -21.20
CA SER A 80 34.97 1.57 -22.46
C SER A 80 33.85 1.15 -23.40
N ASN A 81 32.67 0.83 -22.87
CA ASN A 81 31.53 0.37 -23.65
C ASN A 81 30.21 0.91 -23.11
N THR A 82 29.65 1.89 -23.81
CA THR A 82 28.37 2.54 -23.47
C THR A 82 27.17 1.59 -23.54
N GLN A 83 27.25 0.50 -24.30
CA GLN A 83 26.20 -0.52 -24.37
C GLN A 83 26.14 -1.41 -23.12
N LEU A 84 27.21 -1.41 -22.31
CA LEU A 84 27.29 -2.11 -21.03
C LEU A 84 27.24 -1.14 -19.83
N CYS A 85 26.86 0.11 -20.08
CA CYS A 85 26.79 1.18 -19.07
C CYS A 85 25.33 1.53 -18.78
N ALA A 86 24.85 1.20 -17.58
CA ALA A 86 23.47 1.48 -17.18
C ALA A 86 23.13 2.97 -17.26
N THR A 87 24.05 3.85 -16.85
CA THR A 87 23.89 5.30 -16.96
C THR A 87 23.65 5.74 -18.40
N SER A 88 24.45 5.26 -19.36
CA SER A 88 24.29 5.59 -20.78
C SER A 88 22.99 5.02 -21.34
N ILE A 89 22.62 3.80 -20.94
CA ILE A 89 21.38 3.15 -21.38
C ILE A 89 20.15 3.92 -20.91
N ILE A 90 20.12 4.41 -19.67
CA ILE A 90 18.97 5.15 -19.11
C ILE A 90 18.74 6.47 -19.85
N ILE A 91 19.80 7.16 -20.26
CA ILE A 91 19.71 8.44 -20.98
C ILE A 91 19.33 8.23 -22.45
N ALA A 92 19.60 7.04 -23.02
CA ALA A 92 19.27 6.75 -24.42
C ALA A 92 17.77 6.98 -24.70
N SER A 93 17.45 7.64 -25.81
CA SER A 93 16.10 8.12 -26.12
C SER A 93 15.01 7.05 -26.00
N SER A 94 15.28 5.83 -26.48
CA SER A 94 14.34 4.71 -26.40
C SER A 94 14.08 4.26 -24.95
N MET A 95 15.10 4.28 -24.10
CA MET A 95 14.96 3.89 -22.69
C MET A 95 14.32 5.01 -21.87
N SER A 96 14.71 6.25 -22.13
CA SER A 96 14.13 7.43 -21.48
C SER A 96 12.63 7.54 -21.77
N SER A 97 12.20 7.29 -23.02
CA SER A 97 10.78 7.21 -23.37
C SER A 97 10.06 6.09 -22.59
N LEU A 98 10.66 4.91 -22.50
CA LEU A 98 10.10 3.80 -21.73
C LEU A 98 9.96 4.16 -20.23
N LEU A 99 11.03 4.66 -19.61
CA LEU A 99 11.04 5.10 -18.21
C LEU A 99 9.99 6.18 -17.92
N SER A 100 9.73 7.06 -18.89
CA SER A 100 8.70 8.10 -18.77
C SER A 100 7.28 7.54 -18.65
N SER A 101 7.04 6.34 -19.19
CA SER A 101 5.76 5.63 -19.08
C SER A 101 5.68 4.66 -17.88
N CYS A 102 6.80 4.39 -17.22
CA CYS A 102 6.87 3.43 -16.12
C CYS A 102 6.39 4.04 -14.79
N SER A 103 5.67 3.24 -14.01
CA SER A 103 5.32 3.46 -12.60
C SER A 103 6.46 3.13 -11.63
N GLY A 104 7.54 2.52 -12.12
CA GLY A 104 8.76 2.25 -11.36
C GLY A 104 9.80 1.46 -12.15
N VAL A 105 11.02 1.44 -11.62
CA VAL A 105 12.15 0.70 -12.17
C VAL A 105 12.84 -0.13 -11.08
N PHE A 106 13.18 -1.36 -11.42
CA PHE A 106 13.92 -2.31 -10.61
C PHE A 106 15.27 -2.63 -11.28
N PHE A 107 16.37 -2.40 -10.57
CA PHE A 107 17.71 -2.69 -11.04
C PHE A 107 18.23 -3.98 -10.42
N LEU A 108 18.55 -4.95 -11.28
CA LEU A 108 19.28 -6.17 -10.94
C LEU A 108 20.68 -6.09 -11.57
N ILE A 109 21.48 -5.17 -11.03
CA ILE A 109 22.81 -4.82 -11.56
C ILE A 109 23.77 -4.70 -10.38
N GLY A 110 25.00 -5.14 -10.58
CA GLY A 110 26.10 -4.70 -9.73
C GLY A 110 27.26 -5.67 -9.64
N THR A 111 27.04 -6.97 -9.86
CA THR A 111 28.09 -8.01 -9.80
C THR A 111 29.28 -7.66 -10.69
N ASN A 112 29.03 -7.23 -11.94
CA ASN A 112 30.10 -6.83 -12.87
C ASN A 112 30.83 -5.54 -12.46
N SER A 113 30.15 -4.61 -11.79
CA SER A 113 30.74 -3.35 -11.32
C SER A 113 31.61 -3.59 -10.09
N ILE A 114 31.05 -4.24 -9.08
CA ILE A 114 31.71 -4.43 -7.77
C ILE A 114 32.87 -5.42 -7.84
N ARG A 115 32.85 -6.34 -8.81
CA ARG A 115 33.98 -7.25 -9.06
C ARG A 115 35.26 -6.51 -9.47
N ASN A 116 35.15 -5.32 -10.08
CA ASN A 116 36.31 -4.62 -10.65
C ASN A 116 36.55 -3.23 -10.06
N ASN A 117 35.71 -2.76 -9.13
CA ASN A 117 35.80 -1.43 -8.53
C ASN A 117 35.54 -1.52 -7.03
N SER A 118 36.03 -0.54 -6.28
CA SER A 118 35.73 -0.46 -4.84
C SER A 118 34.25 -0.17 -4.58
N ALA A 119 33.73 -0.65 -3.45
CA ALA A 119 32.36 -0.38 -3.04
C ALA A 119 32.01 1.12 -3.03
N SER A 120 32.91 1.97 -2.54
CA SER A 120 32.73 3.42 -2.50
C SER A 120 32.58 4.03 -3.90
N GLU A 121 33.38 3.59 -4.87
CA GLU A 121 33.27 4.08 -6.25
C GLU A 121 31.95 3.68 -6.88
N VAL A 122 31.53 2.42 -6.72
CA VAL A 122 30.26 1.95 -7.27
C VAL A 122 29.07 2.66 -6.60
N ILE A 123 29.13 2.92 -5.30
CA ILE A 123 28.08 3.67 -4.59
C ILE A 123 27.97 5.10 -5.09
N ALA A 124 29.09 5.78 -5.36
CA ALA A 124 29.06 7.11 -5.97
C ALA A 124 28.41 7.10 -7.37
N GLN A 125 28.64 6.05 -8.16
CA GLN A 125 27.98 5.86 -9.45
C GLN A 125 26.46 5.68 -9.28
N VAL A 126 26.01 4.87 -8.33
CA VAL A 126 24.59 4.67 -8.02
C VAL A 126 23.95 5.98 -7.55
N ASP A 127 24.63 6.73 -6.67
CA ASP A 127 24.13 8.02 -6.16
C ASP A 127 23.85 9.01 -7.31
N ASN A 128 24.81 9.17 -8.22
CA ASN A 128 24.68 10.01 -9.40
C ASN A 128 23.56 9.53 -10.34
N LEU A 129 23.40 8.21 -10.50
CA LEU A 129 22.34 7.64 -11.34
C LEU A 129 20.95 7.95 -10.77
N ILE A 130 20.76 7.85 -9.46
CA ILE A 130 19.49 8.16 -8.81
C ILE A 130 19.10 9.62 -9.03
N ASP A 131 20.05 10.54 -8.88
CA ASP A 131 19.82 11.97 -9.13
C ASP A 131 19.51 12.25 -10.62
N LEU A 132 20.21 11.56 -11.51
CA LEU A 132 19.98 11.64 -12.95
C LEU A 132 18.58 11.15 -13.35
N ILE A 133 18.15 9.98 -12.84
CA ILE A 133 16.80 9.45 -13.09
C ILE A 133 15.76 10.46 -12.62
N ARG A 134 15.91 11.01 -11.42
CA ARG A 134 14.90 11.92 -10.84
C ARG A 134 14.86 13.29 -11.47
N SER A 135 15.96 13.76 -12.04
CA SER A 135 16.00 15.01 -12.80
C SER A 135 15.27 14.87 -14.15
N HIS A 136 15.35 13.71 -14.80
CA HIS A 136 14.71 13.46 -16.10
C HIS A 136 13.29 12.89 -15.98
N HIS A 137 13.01 12.15 -14.92
CA HIS A 137 11.77 11.41 -14.69
C HIS A 137 11.16 11.80 -13.34
N THR A 138 10.59 13.00 -13.30
CA THR A 138 10.11 13.63 -12.05
C THR A 138 8.94 12.89 -11.38
N HIS A 139 8.32 11.91 -12.04
CA HIS A 139 7.32 11.04 -11.46
C HIS A 139 7.92 9.92 -10.60
N LEU A 140 9.19 9.55 -10.79
CA LEU A 140 9.89 8.48 -10.05
C LEU A 140 10.51 9.01 -8.74
N LYS A 141 9.69 9.62 -7.89
CA LYS A 141 10.15 10.30 -6.65
C LYS A 141 9.86 9.52 -5.38
N HIS A 142 8.87 8.63 -5.39
CA HIS A 142 8.54 7.87 -4.20
C HIS A 142 9.59 6.77 -3.95
N GLN A 143 9.71 6.39 -2.68
CA GLN A 143 10.68 5.39 -2.24
C GLN A 143 10.62 4.10 -3.06
N THR A 144 9.40 3.69 -3.42
CA THR A 144 9.14 2.45 -4.14
C THR A 144 9.13 2.58 -5.66
N ASP A 145 9.39 3.76 -6.21
CA ASP A 145 9.45 3.96 -7.65
C ASP A 145 10.81 3.56 -8.24
N ILE A 146 11.86 3.57 -7.41
CA ILE A 146 13.19 3.09 -7.78
C ILE A 146 13.59 2.01 -6.78
N SER A 147 13.91 0.83 -7.28
CA SER A 147 14.35 -0.29 -6.47
C SER A 147 15.66 -0.86 -7.00
N ILE A 148 16.59 -1.20 -6.12
CA ILE A 148 17.88 -1.80 -6.46
C ILE A 148 18.04 -3.07 -5.64
N SER A 149 18.39 -4.18 -6.29
CA SER A 149 18.72 -5.39 -5.55
C SER A 149 20.07 -5.29 -4.85
N SER A 150 20.21 -5.92 -3.68
CA SER A 150 21.54 -6.27 -3.17
C SER A 150 22.33 -7.05 -4.23
N VAL A 151 23.65 -6.88 -4.28
CA VAL A 151 24.48 -7.68 -5.17
C VAL A 151 24.62 -9.10 -4.61
N PHE A 152 24.48 -10.08 -5.50
CA PHE A 152 24.65 -11.49 -5.17
C PHE A 152 26.08 -11.82 -4.76
N PRO A 153 26.28 -12.90 -3.99
CA PRO A 153 27.61 -13.44 -3.73
C PRO A 153 28.37 -13.71 -5.05
N CYS A 154 29.67 -13.42 -5.06
CA CYS A 154 30.54 -13.72 -6.18
C CYS A 154 31.87 -14.26 -5.67
N LEU A 155 32.21 -15.45 -6.14
CA LEU A 155 33.43 -16.20 -5.81
C LEU A 155 34.47 -16.14 -6.93
N LYS A 156 34.32 -15.22 -7.90
CA LYS A 156 35.22 -15.10 -9.03
C LYS A 156 36.12 -13.86 -8.86
N PRO A 157 37.35 -14.00 -8.33
CA PRO A 157 38.28 -12.89 -8.12
C PRO A 157 38.56 -12.10 -9.40
N SER A 158 39.07 -10.89 -9.23
CA SER A 158 39.53 -10.02 -10.32
C SER A 158 40.96 -9.55 -10.04
N PHE A 159 41.49 -8.72 -10.93
CA PHE A 159 42.79 -8.09 -10.70
C PHE A 159 42.79 -7.20 -9.44
N LEU A 160 41.72 -6.44 -9.22
CA LEU A 160 41.59 -5.54 -8.06
C LEU A 160 41.33 -6.31 -6.76
N PHE A 161 40.58 -7.41 -6.84
CA PHE A 161 40.30 -8.29 -5.69
C PHE A 161 40.84 -9.68 -5.99
N SER A 162 42.12 -9.89 -5.69
CA SER A 162 42.86 -11.11 -6.02
C SER A 162 42.44 -12.35 -5.21
N SER A 163 41.65 -12.19 -4.15
CA SER A 163 41.15 -13.28 -3.32
C SER A 163 39.63 -13.24 -3.20
N ILE A 164 39.02 -14.40 -2.97
CA ILE A 164 37.57 -14.51 -2.69
C ILE A 164 37.20 -13.68 -1.44
N SER A 165 38.03 -13.74 -0.39
CA SER A 165 37.76 -13.03 0.86
C SER A 165 37.71 -11.50 0.67
N THR A 166 38.64 -10.94 -0.10
CA THR A 166 38.66 -9.49 -0.35
C THR A 166 37.49 -9.07 -1.26
N LEU A 167 37.12 -9.89 -2.23
CA LEU A 167 35.94 -9.65 -3.08
C LEU A 167 34.64 -9.69 -2.27
N LEU A 168 34.43 -10.73 -1.46
CA LEU A 168 33.24 -10.85 -0.61
C LEU A 168 33.14 -9.70 0.41
N SER A 169 34.28 -9.29 0.99
CA SER A 169 34.34 -8.10 1.86
C SER A 169 33.89 -6.83 1.12
N ASN A 170 34.35 -6.64 -0.12
CA ASN A 170 33.92 -5.51 -0.95
C ASN A 170 32.43 -5.55 -1.30
N ILE A 171 31.89 -6.74 -1.61
CA ILE A 171 30.45 -6.94 -1.87
C ILE A 171 29.62 -6.62 -0.63
N ASN A 172 30.02 -7.12 0.54
CA ASN A 172 29.34 -6.84 1.81
C ASN A 172 29.37 -5.35 2.14
N ASN A 173 30.53 -4.70 1.94
CA ASN A 173 30.66 -3.26 2.13
C ASN A 173 29.73 -2.48 1.18
N TYR A 174 29.65 -2.88 -0.10
CA TYR A 174 28.72 -2.29 -1.06
C TYR A 174 27.26 -2.43 -0.62
N ASN A 175 26.83 -3.62 -0.21
CA ASN A 175 25.46 -3.85 0.22
C ASN A 175 25.10 -3.02 1.47
N THR A 176 26.04 -2.85 2.41
CA THR A 176 25.85 -1.93 3.56
C THR A 176 25.71 -0.49 3.11
N LEU A 177 26.64 0.01 2.29
CA LEU A 177 26.62 1.39 1.80
C LEU A 177 25.39 1.67 0.91
N LEU A 178 24.88 0.66 0.20
CA LEU A 178 23.67 0.77 -0.61
C LEU A 178 22.44 1.00 0.26
N ASN A 179 22.34 0.32 1.41
CA ASN A 179 21.26 0.54 2.38
C ASN A 179 21.31 1.96 2.99
N ASP A 180 22.50 2.44 3.33
CA ASP A 180 22.69 3.81 3.81
C ASP A 180 22.30 4.84 2.74
N LEU A 181 22.75 4.62 1.50
CA LEU A 181 22.40 5.45 0.35
C LEU A 181 20.88 5.43 0.11
N ALA A 182 20.23 4.28 0.20
CA ALA A 182 18.79 4.14 0.02
C ALA A 182 17.98 4.91 1.05
N THR A 183 18.46 4.94 2.29
CA THR A 183 17.86 5.75 3.36
C THR A 183 18.03 7.24 3.04
N ARG A 184 19.23 7.69 2.70
CA ARG A 184 19.50 9.11 2.38
C ARG A 184 18.76 9.60 1.14
N LYS A 185 18.74 8.79 0.08
CA LYS A 185 18.13 9.12 -1.21
C LYS A 185 16.70 8.61 -1.31
N ASN A 186 16.12 8.03 -0.27
CA ASN A 186 14.74 7.55 -0.25
C ASN A 186 14.39 6.69 -1.48
N PHE A 187 15.08 5.57 -1.66
CA PHE A 187 14.70 4.50 -2.61
C PHE A 187 14.65 3.15 -1.89
N THR A 188 14.20 2.09 -2.57
CA THR A 188 14.09 0.75 -1.95
C THR A 188 15.28 -0.13 -2.32
N VAL A 189 15.90 -0.75 -1.32
CA VAL A 189 16.82 -1.88 -1.53
C VAL A 189 16.03 -3.16 -1.36
N VAL A 190 16.21 -4.10 -2.29
CA VAL A 190 15.55 -5.40 -2.25
C VAL A 190 16.60 -6.47 -2.05
N ASP A 191 16.54 -7.13 -0.90
CA ASP A 191 17.40 -8.26 -0.62
C ASP A 191 16.79 -9.53 -1.22
N LEU A 192 17.51 -10.12 -2.18
CA LEU A 192 17.10 -11.33 -2.87
C LEU A 192 17.90 -12.49 -2.29
N PRO A 193 17.24 -13.55 -1.79
CA PRO A 193 17.88 -14.60 -0.98
C PRO A 193 18.65 -15.60 -1.86
N ILE A 194 19.71 -15.11 -2.51
CA ILE A 194 20.65 -15.92 -3.29
C ILE A 194 21.91 -16.17 -2.46
N THR A 195 22.19 -17.44 -2.18
CA THR A 195 23.37 -17.87 -1.44
C THR A 195 24.46 -18.39 -2.37
N VAL A 196 25.66 -18.60 -1.82
CA VAL A 196 26.82 -19.13 -2.55
C VAL A 196 26.53 -20.51 -3.15
N ASP A 197 25.77 -21.36 -2.46
CA ASP A 197 25.44 -22.72 -2.90
C ASP A 197 24.54 -22.75 -4.14
N GLN A 198 23.89 -21.63 -4.45
CA GLN A 198 23.01 -21.48 -5.60
C GLN A 198 23.73 -20.92 -6.83
N LEU A 199 25.03 -20.66 -6.73
CA LEU A 199 25.85 -20.23 -7.85
C LEU A 199 26.23 -21.43 -8.73
N ASN A 200 26.48 -21.14 -10.00
CA ASN A 200 27.03 -22.06 -10.96
C ASN A 200 28.53 -22.30 -10.68
N HIS A 201 29.13 -23.27 -11.37
CA HIS A 201 30.54 -23.62 -11.23
C HIS A 201 31.52 -22.46 -11.54
N ASP A 202 31.07 -21.42 -12.24
CA ASP A 202 31.87 -20.23 -12.50
C ASP A 202 31.96 -19.27 -11.30
N GLY A 203 31.24 -19.58 -10.21
CA GLY A 203 31.24 -18.81 -8.97
C GLY A 203 30.65 -17.41 -9.11
N MET A 204 29.90 -17.11 -10.17
CA MET A 204 29.37 -15.77 -10.41
C MET A 204 27.91 -15.80 -10.86
N HIS A 205 27.54 -16.69 -11.78
CA HIS A 205 26.16 -16.76 -12.26
C HIS A 205 25.33 -17.67 -11.36
N ILE A 206 24.03 -17.40 -11.30
CA ILE A 206 23.09 -18.28 -10.59
C ILE A 206 22.90 -19.55 -11.41
N HIS A 207 22.94 -20.71 -10.75
CA HIS A 207 22.69 -21.98 -11.40
C HIS A 207 21.27 -22.00 -11.97
N ILE A 208 21.09 -22.53 -13.18
CA ILE A 208 19.84 -22.43 -13.96
C ILE A 208 18.61 -22.92 -13.19
N ASN A 209 18.77 -23.95 -12.35
CA ASN A 209 17.71 -24.52 -11.52
C ASN A 209 17.13 -23.56 -10.48
N HIS A 210 17.87 -22.50 -10.09
CA HIS A 210 17.40 -21.51 -9.11
C HIS A 210 16.80 -20.26 -9.76
N LEU A 211 16.90 -20.10 -11.07
CA LEU A 211 16.32 -18.96 -11.78
C LEU A 211 14.78 -18.89 -11.67
N PRO A 212 14.02 -20.00 -11.75
CA PRO A 212 12.57 -19.94 -11.52
C PRO A 212 12.20 -19.45 -10.11
N TYR A 213 12.98 -19.85 -9.11
CA TYR A 213 12.81 -19.40 -7.72
C TYR A 213 13.08 -17.90 -7.60
N LEU A 214 14.21 -17.41 -8.12
CA LEU A 214 14.53 -15.99 -8.14
C LEU A 214 13.43 -15.17 -8.84
N TRP A 215 12.97 -15.66 -10.00
CA TRP A 215 11.90 -15.03 -10.75
C TRP A 215 10.60 -14.94 -9.94
N SER A 216 10.21 -16.01 -9.23
CA SER A 216 9.01 -16.02 -8.39
C SER A 216 9.07 -15.00 -7.25
N ILE A 217 10.24 -14.81 -6.63
CA ILE A 217 10.44 -13.79 -5.58
C ILE A 217 10.29 -12.38 -6.16
N ILE A 218 10.86 -12.13 -7.34
CA ILE A 218 10.72 -10.83 -8.01
C ILE A 218 9.25 -10.55 -8.37
N GLN A 219 8.51 -11.55 -8.84
CA GLN A 219 7.06 -11.41 -9.07
C GLN A 219 6.31 -11.09 -7.78
N GLN A 220 6.57 -11.84 -6.71
CA GLN A 220 5.96 -11.61 -5.40
C GLN A 220 6.25 -10.20 -4.88
N TYR A 221 7.47 -9.71 -5.08
CA TYR A 221 7.85 -8.33 -4.76
C TYR A 221 6.94 -7.32 -5.49
N PHE A 222 6.72 -7.48 -6.80
CA PHE A 222 5.83 -6.59 -7.56
C PHE A 222 4.36 -6.75 -7.17
N ASP A 223 3.89 -7.96 -6.86
CA ASP A 223 2.53 -8.19 -6.35
C ASP A 223 2.29 -7.41 -5.05
N ILE A 224 3.24 -7.50 -4.11
CA ILE A 224 3.19 -6.74 -2.85
C ILE A 224 3.28 -5.25 -3.12
N LEU A 225 4.15 -4.81 -4.02
CA LEU A 225 4.34 -3.40 -4.36
C LEU A 225 3.05 -2.77 -4.89
N VAL A 226 2.40 -3.43 -5.85
CA VAL A 226 1.15 -2.97 -6.46
C VAL A 226 0.00 -3.03 -5.45
N TYR A 227 -0.06 -4.10 -4.65
CA TYR A 227 -1.03 -4.19 -3.55
C TYR A 227 -0.86 -3.02 -2.57
N GLN A 228 0.35 -2.66 -2.19
CA GLN A 228 0.60 -1.52 -1.30
C GLN A 228 0.27 -0.18 -1.96
N LYS A 229 0.55 0.01 -3.26
CA LYS A 229 0.19 1.25 -3.98
C LYS A 229 -1.34 1.40 -4.14
N THR A 230 -2.07 0.30 -4.24
CA THR A 230 -3.54 0.30 -4.38
C THR A 230 -4.27 0.34 -3.03
N THR A 231 -3.71 -0.25 -1.98
CA THR A 231 -4.30 -0.28 -0.63
C THR A 231 -3.85 0.85 0.30
N LYS A 232 -2.74 1.53 0.01
CA LYS A 232 -2.48 2.83 0.63
C LYS A 232 -3.56 3.78 0.13
N PRO A 233 -4.42 4.34 1.00
CA PRO A 233 -5.35 5.37 0.56
C PRO A 233 -4.51 6.47 -0.04
N SER A 234 -4.71 6.75 -1.33
CA SER A 234 -4.04 7.81 -2.04
C SER A 234 -4.06 9.07 -1.17
N LEU A 235 -2.91 9.50 -0.68
CA LEU A 235 -2.75 10.76 0.05
C LEU A 235 -3.03 11.99 -0.84
N SER A 236 -3.45 11.80 -2.09
CA SER A 236 -3.80 12.85 -3.04
C SER A 236 -5.12 13.57 -2.75
N HIS A 237 -5.93 13.15 -1.77
CA HIS A 237 -7.08 13.94 -1.28
C HIS A 237 -7.18 13.95 0.24
N SER A 238 -6.14 14.46 0.91
CA SER A 238 -6.32 14.96 2.27
C SER A 238 -7.33 16.12 2.22
N ARG A 239 -8.54 15.87 2.74
CA ARG A 239 -9.56 16.91 2.92
C ARG A 239 -8.92 18.04 3.71
N SER A 240 -9.03 19.27 3.21
CA SER A 240 -8.46 20.44 3.90
C SER A 240 -8.86 20.46 5.37
N ARG A 241 -8.01 21.04 6.24
CA ARG A 241 -8.32 21.18 7.68
C ARG A 241 -9.73 21.77 7.92
N LYS A 242 -10.19 22.67 7.04
CA LYS A 242 -11.54 23.23 7.03
C LYS A 242 -12.63 22.19 6.76
N ALA A 243 -12.41 21.27 5.82
CA ALA A 243 -13.35 20.19 5.51
C ALA A 243 -13.41 19.13 6.63
N ILE A 244 -12.27 18.83 7.25
CA ILE A 244 -12.20 17.96 8.45
C ILE A 244 -12.97 18.61 9.61
N ALA A 245 -12.72 19.90 9.88
CA ALA A 245 -13.42 20.65 10.93
C ALA A 245 -14.94 20.70 10.68
N ARG A 246 -15.38 20.96 9.44
CA ARG A 246 -16.81 20.93 9.07
C ARG A 246 -17.44 19.56 9.27
N ARG A 247 -16.74 18.48 8.90
CA ARG A 247 -17.23 17.10 9.11
C ARG A 247 -17.35 16.79 10.61
N ASN A 248 -16.34 17.12 11.40
CA ASN A 248 -16.35 16.88 12.84
C ASN A 248 -17.44 17.70 13.53
N LYS A 249 -17.64 18.97 13.14
CA LYS A 249 -18.75 19.81 13.60
C LYS A 249 -20.11 19.17 13.29
N ARG A 250 -20.34 18.74 12.04
CA ARG A 250 -21.59 18.05 11.65
C ARG A 250 -21.80 16.75 12.42
N ARG A 251 -20.74 15.97 12.66
CA ARG A 251 -20.80 14.73 13.45
C ARG A 251 -21.15 15.02 14.91
N HIS A 252 -20.53 16.04 15.50
CA HIS A 252 -20.81 16.47 16.86
C HIS A 252 -22.25 16.99 17.01
N GLU A 253 -22.73 17.81 16.06
CA GLU A 253 -24.12 18.27 16.03
C GLU A 253 -25.11 17.12 15.87
N LYS A 254 -24.82 16.15 14.99
CA LYS A 254 -25.65 14.94 14.83
C LYS A 254 -25.69 14.10 16.10
N GLN A 255 -24.55 13.94 16.77
CA GLN A 255 -24.48 13.24 18.06
C GLN A 255 -25.24 14.00 19.15
N LYS A 256 -25.10 15.32 19.23
CA LYS A 256 -25.85 16.17 20.17
C LYS A 256 -27.36 16.06 19.95
N LYS A 257 -27.82 16.10 18.69
CA LYS A 257 -29.24 15.89 18.34
C LYS A 257 -29.74 14.51 18.75
N ARG A 258 -28.95 13.46 18.49
CA ARG A 258 -29.29 12.08 18.91
C ARG A 258 -29.37 11.94 20.43
N GLN A 259 -28.42 12.53 21.16
CA GLN A 259 -28.42 12.52 22.62
C GLN A 259 -29.62 13.29 23.19
N ALA A 260 -29.99 14.43 22.61
CA ALA A 260 -31.16 15.20 23.02
C ALA A 260 -32.46 14.41 22.88
N ILE A 261 -32.62 13.62 21.81
CA ILE A 261 -33.80 12.76 21.61
C ILE A 261 -33.88 11.65 22.66
N GLN A 262 -32.74 11.23 23.21
CA GLN A 262 -32.65 10.12 24.18
C GLN A 262 -32.43 10.60 25.61
N THR A 263 -32.79 11.85 25.92
CA THR A 263 -32.65 12.42 27.26
C THR A 263 -34.00 12.90 27.77
N VAL A 264 -34.37 12.49 28.98
CA VAL A 264 -35.47 13.10 29.74
C VAL A 264 -34.87 14.13 30.68
N THR A 265 -35.41 15.36 30.66
CA THR A 265 -34.97 16.44 31.56
C THR A 265 -36.09 16.78 32.53
N ARG A 266 -35.76 16.85 33.82
CA ARG A 266 -36.69 17.27 34.89
C ARG A 266 -36.04 18.31 35.80
N PRO A 267 -36.80 19.29 36.31
CA PRO A 267 -36.29 20.14 37.38
C PRO A 267 -36.04 19.29 38.61
N ILE A 268 -35.03 19.64 39.40
CA ILE A 268 -34.63 18.87 40.59
C ILE A 268 -34.21 19.79 41.72
N ALA A 269 -34.76 19.53 42.91
CA ALA A 269 -34.36 20.20 44.13
C ALA A 269 -32.98 19.73 44.61
N ARG A 270 -32.26 20.60 45.33
CA ARG A 270 -30.88 20.35 45.77
C ARG A 270 -30.76 19.21 46.78
N ILE A 271 -31.86 18.85 47.44
CA ILE A 271 -31.89 17.84 48.50
C ILE A 271 -31.66 16.42 47.97
N TRP A 272 -31.97 16.17 46.69
CA TRP A 272 -31.79 14.88 46.04
C TRP A 272 -30.31 14.51 45.89
N LYS A 273 -29.89 13.39 46.48
CA LYS A 273 -28.54 12.83 46.27
C LYS A 273 -28.56 11.85 45.11
N LEU A 274 -27.38 11.63 44.51
CA LEU A 274 -27.24 10.71 43.38
C LEU A 274 -27.69 9.29 43.72
N GLN A 275 -27.41 8.81 44.93
CA GLN A 275 -27.80 7.46 45.35
C GLN A 275 -29.32 7.33 45.44
N ASP A 276 -29.97 8.30 46.05
CA ASP A 276 -31.43 8.40 46.21
C ASP A 276 -32.14 8.41 44.85
N LEU A 277 -31.60 9.16 43.90
CA LEU A 277 -32.10 9.18 42.52
C LEU A 277 -32.02 7.81 41.84
N LYS A 278 -30.93 7.05 42.04
CA LYS A 278 -30.82 5.71 41.48
C LYS A 278 -31.87 4.77 42.08
N THR A 279 -32.09 4.85 43.39
CA THR A 279 -33.08 4.04 44.09
C THR A 279 -34.50 4.41 43.66
N TYR A 280 -34.84 5.69 43.62
CA TYR A 280 -36.14 6.18 43.18
C TYR A 280 -36.46 5.79 41.72
N LEU A 281 -35.51 5.97 40.79
CA LEU A 281 -35.69 5.57 39.40
C LEU A 281 -35.86 4.04 39.26
N LYS A 282 -35.17 3.25 40.10
CA LYS A 282 -35.36 1.80 40.16
C LYS A 282 -36.75 1.43 40.70
N TYR A 283 -37.22 2.11 41.75
CA TYR A 283 -38.57 1.94 42.31
C TYR A 283 -39.65 2.23 41.26
N LYS A 284 -39.48 3.27 40.44
CA LYS A 284 -40.36 3.60 39.30
C LYS A 284 -40.15 2.71 38.06
N ASN A 285 -39.33 1.66 38.15
CA ASN A 285 -38.99 0.73 37.07
C ASN A 285 -38.42 1.42 35.81
N ILE A 286 -37.59 2.45 36.01
CA ILE A 286 -37.01 3.24 34.91
C ILE A 286 -35.61 2.70 34.56
N LYS A 287 -35.48 2.13 33.36
CA LYS A 287 -34.21 1.61 32.82
C LYS A 287 -33.46 2.68 32.03
N TYR A 288 -32.54 3.37 32.69
CA TYR A 288 -31.69 4.39 32.06
C TYR A 288 -30.29 3.85 31.73
N GLY A 289 -29.62 4.49 30.76
CA GLY A 289 -28.25 4.16 30.37
C GLY A 289 -27.21 4.93 31.18
N ARG A 290 -27.43 6.24 31.37
CA ARG A 290 -26.54 7.09 32.17
C ARG A 290 -27.33 8.16 32.90
N LEU A 291 -26.96 8.40 34.15
CA LEU A 291 -27.44 9.52 34.96
C LEU A 291 -26.30 10.53 35.11
N PRO A 292 -26.15 11.51 34.19
CA PRO A 292 -25.16 12.57 34.35
C PRO A 292 -25.39 13.40 35.63
N GLU A 293 -24.34 14.07 36.08
CA GLU A 293 -24.39 14.98 37.23
C GLU A 293 -25.46 16.05 37.06
N ILE A 294 -26.18 16.35 38.16
CA ILE A 294 -27.17 17.43 38.23
C ILE A 294 -26.47 18.75 37.87
N ARG A 295 -26.98 19.45 36.85
CA ARG A 295 -26.46 20.76 36.44
C ARG A 295 -27.60 21.75 36.40
N ARG A 296 -27.41 22.93 36.99
CA ARG A 296 -28.37 24.06 36.97
C ARG A 296 -29.80 23.66 37.40
N HIS A 297 -29.92 22.86 38.46
CA HIS A 297 -31.21 22.38 38.98
C HIS A 297 -32.04 21.59 37.96
N GLN A 298 -31.35 20.94 37.02
CA GLN A 298 -31.94 20.01 36.06
C GLN A 298 -31.29 18.63 36.21
N LEU A 299 -32.14 17.63 36.37
CA LEU A 299 -31.80 16.23 36.23
C LEU A 299 -31.93 15.85 34.76
N CYS A 300 -30.84 15.38 34.17
CA CYS A 300 -30.84 14.83 32.81
C CYS A 300 -30.69 13.31 32.92
N ILE A 301 -31.63 12.54 32.41
CA ILE A 301 -31.60 11.08 32.41
C ILE A 301 -31.38 10.62 30.98
N GLN A 302 -30.27 9.95 30.70
CA GLN A 302 -29.92 9.50 29.35
C GLN A 302 -30.29 8.03 29.16
N PHE A 303 -30.89 7.72 28.03
CA PHE A 303 -31.37 6.39 27.69
C PHE A 303 -30.62 5.83 26.47
N ASN A 304 -30.38 4.53 26.46
CA ASN A 304 -29.80 3.84 25.31
C ASN A 304 -30.86 3.47 24.26
N ASN A 305 -32.14 3.49 24.64
CA ASN A 305 -33.27 3.06 23.83
C ASN A 305 -34.41 4.09 23.93
N GLN A 306 -35.01 4.44 22.78
CA GLN A 306 -36.13 5.38 22.69
C GLN A 306 -37.38 4.90 23.45
N LEU A 307 -37.67 3.59 23.47
CA LEU A 307 -38.82 3.05 24.20
C LEU A 307 -38.70 3.27 25.71
N HIS A 308 -37.50 3.11 26.27
CA HIS A 308 -37.26 3.39 27.70
C HIS A 308 -37.35 4.89 28.01
N GLN A 309 -36.90 5.75 27.09
CA GLN A 309 -37.04 7.20 27.22
C GLN A 309 -38.53 7.60 27.24
N GLN A 310 -39.34 7.07 26.31
CA GLN A 310 -40.77 7.37 26.24
C GLN A 310 -41.52 6.89 27.48
N HIS A 311 -41.20 5.69 27.96
CA HIS A 311 -41.74 5.17 29.22
C HIS A 311 -41.37 6.10 30.40
N ALA A 312 -40.12 6.53 30.51
CA ALA A 312 -39.70 7.45 31.55
C ALA A 312 -40.41 8.82 31.45
N GLU A 313 -40.64 9.32 30.24
CA GLU A 313 -41.37 10.58 30.01
C GLU A 313 -42.83 10.49 30.47
N GLN A 314 -43.46 9.33 30.32
CA GLN A 314 -44.84 9.07 30.76
C GLN A 314 -44.96 8.87 32.28
N ILE A 315 -43.95 8.27 32.91
CA ILE A 315 -43.98 7.92 34.33
C ILE A 315 -43.47 9.05 35.23
N LEU A 316 -42.48 9.83 34.77
CA LEU A 316 -41.89 10.91 35.56
C LEU A 316 -42.60 12.23 35.35
N ASN A 317 -43.25 12.72 36.40
CA ASN A 317 -43.86 14.05 36.42
C ASN A 317 -42.79 15.14 36.61
N PHE A 318 -43.17 16.38 36.28
CA PHE A 318 -42.31 17.54 36.49
C PHE A 318 -42.01 17.83 37.98
N THR A 319 -42.89 17.41 38.88
CA THR A 319 -42.79 17.64 40.32
C THR A 319 -42.12 16.50 41.08
N ASP A 320 -41.87 15.34 40.44
CA ASP A 320 -41.37 14.15 41.14
C ASP A 320 -40.04 14.36 41.86
N PHE A 321 -39.25 15.35 41.44
CA PHE A 321 -37.96 15.69 42.03
C PHE A 321 -37.94 17.03 42.78
N ASP A 322 -39.10 17.53 43.22
CA ASP A 322 -39.16 18.66 44.15
C ASP A 322 -38.87 18.25 45.60
N GLU A 323 -38.79 19.22 46.51
CA GLU A 323 -38.48 18.97 47.92
C GLU A 323 -39.59 18.19 48.62
N GLN A 324 -40.86 18.48 48.32
CA GLN A 324 -42.00 17.81 48.94
C GLN A 324 -42.05 16.34 48.56
N SER A 325 -41.84 16.02 47.29
CA SER A 325 -41.80 14.66 46.75
C SER A 325 -40.64 13.86 47.34
N TYR A 326 -39.49 14.50 47.58
CA TYR A 326 -38.37 13.88 48.28
C TYR A 326 -38.72 13.47 49.72
N TYR A 327 -39.28 14.40 50.52
CA TYR A 327 -39.68 14.09 51.90
C TYR A 327 -40.77 13.02 51.97
N ASN A 328 -41.76 13.09 51.06
CA ASN A 328 -42.81 12.08 50.97
C ASN A 328 -42.22 10.70 50.65
N TRP A 329 -41.26 10.63 49.73
CA TRP A 329 -40.66 9.35 49.35
C TRP A 329 -39.76 8.76 50.44
N ILE A 330 -38.87 9.56 51.04
CA ILE A 330 -37.99 9.12 52.13
C ILE A 330 -38.77 8.69 53.38
N SER A 331 -39.89 9.36 53.71
CA SER A 331 -40.75 8.95 54.83
C SER A 331 -41.47 7.62 54.58
N HIS A 332 -41.76 7.28 53.33
CA HIS A 332 -42.32 5.97 52.94
C HIS A 332 -41.26 4.86 52.80
N GLU A 333 -39.98 5.19 52.61
CA GLU A 333 -38.89 4.20 52.51
C GLU A 333 -38.30 3.80 53.88
N HIS A 334 -38.56 4.60 54.92
CA HIS A 334 -38.12 4.36 56.30
C HIS A 334 -39.26 4.08 57.30
N SER A 335 -40.47 3.81 56.78
CA SER A 335 -41.58 3.18 57.50
C SER A 335 -41.67 1.72 57.07
#